data_AF-A0AAP3AL13-F1
#
_entry.id   AF-A0AAP3AL13-F1
#
_cell.length_a   1.000
_cell.length_b   1.000
_cell.length_c   1.000
_cell.angle_alpha   90.00
_cell.angle_beta   90.00
_cell.angle_gamma   90.00
#
_symmetry.space_group_name_H-M   'P 1'
#
loop_
_entity.id
_entity.type
_entity.pdbx_description
1 polymer ?
#
loop_
_entity_poly.entity_id
_entity_poly.type
_entity_poly.pdbx_seq_one_letter_code
_entity_poly.pdbx_strand_id
1 'polypeptide(L)'
;MNLSNLTAEELQAELDRRNQEKSEDRRAYKELVNQELVQIIEPLRVAEKHLREVKLYVFESLKNLLDLKSKAYDVKSTQQSHTFSDDKGNTITYGFRIIDGWDDTVTAGIDKVREFISSLAKDEATGKLVHAVNQLLKKMRKAI
;
A
#
# COMPACT_ATOMS: atom_id res chain seq x y z
N MET A 1 15.91 36.24 -39.65
CA MET A 1 16.52 36.36 -41.00
C MET A 1 15.49 35.91 -42.02
N ASN A 2 15.29 36.67 -43.11
CA ASN A 2 14.32 36.35 -44.16
C ASN A 2 14.84 35.16 -45.00
N LEU A 3 14.09 34.05 -45.02
CA LEU A 3 14.46 32.79 -45.68
C LEU A 3 14.28 32.81 -47.21
N SER A 4 13.72 33.90 -47.76
CA SER A 4 13.22 33.98 -49.13
C SER A 4 14.30 34.17 -50.20
N ASN A 5 15.55 34.47 -49.82
CA ASN A 5 16.63 34.88 -50.75
C ASN A 5 17.87 33.96 -50.71
N LEU A 6 17.79 32.78 -50.08
CA LEU A 6 18.91 31.85 -49.95
C LEU A 6 18.89 30.78 -51.06
N THR A 7 20.07 30.41 -51.55
CA THR A 7 20.24 29.30 -52.50
C THR A 7 19.95 27.96 -51.82
N ALA A 8 19.64 26.92 -52.60
CA ALA A 8 19.26 25.61 -52.05
C ALA A 8 20.34 24.99 -51.14
N GLU A 9 21.62 25.25 -51.42
CA GLU A 9 22.74 24.82 -50.57
C GLU A 9 22.81 25.56 -49.24
N GLU A 10 22.56 26.88 -49.23
CA GLU A 10 22.57 27.68 -47.99
C GLU A 10 21.38 27.36 -47.07
N LEU A 11 20.22 27.01 -47.65
CA LEU A 11 19.06 26.55 -46.88
C LEU A 11 19.30 25.18 -46.24
N GLN A 12 19.97 24.26 -46.95
CA GLN A 12 20.34 22.95 -46.44
C GLN A 12 21.37 23.07 -45.31
N ALA A 13 22.40 23.91 -45.49
CA ALA A 13 23.41 24.16 -44.46
C ALA A 13 22.80 24.76 -43.17
N GLU A 14 21.85 25.69 -43.28
CA GLU A 14 21.16 26.26 -42.11
C GLU A 14 20.21 25.25 -41.43
N LEU A 15 19.58 24.34 -42.19
CA LEU A 15 18.81 23.22 -41.66
C LEU A 15 19.68 22.25 -40.88
N ASP A 16 20.84 21.88 -41.43
CA ASP A 16 21.79 20.97 -40.81
C ASP A 16 22.40 21.57 -39.55
N ARG A 17 22.73 22.87 -39.56
CA ARG A 17 23.17 23.63 -38.38
C ARG A 17 22.14 23.60 -37.26
N ARG A 18 20.87 23.89 -37.57
CA ARG A 18 19.76 23.82 -36.59
C ARG A 18 19.51 22.41 -36.08
N ASN A 19 19.67 21.40 -36.93
CA ASN A 19 19.52 20.00 -36.53
C ASN A 19 20.66 19.55 -35.62
N GLN A 20 21.88 20.00 -35.87
CA GLN A 20 23.03 19.79 -34.99
C GLN A 20 22.85 20.49 -33.64
N GLU A 21 22.52 21.78 -33.61
CA GLU A 21 22.24 22.52 -32.37
C GLU A 21 21.18 21.80 -31.53
N LYS A 22 20.03 21.42 -32.14
CA LYS A 22 18.99 20.64 -31.45
C LYS A 22 19.47 19.27 -30.97
N SER A 23 20.40 18.65 -31.67
CA SER A 23 20.98 17.35 -31.27
C SER A 23 21.90 17.52 -30.06
N GLU A 24 22.72 18.56 -30.07
CA GLU A 24 23.60 18.91 -28.96
C GLU A 24 22.81 19.31 -27.72
N ASP A 25 21.76 20.12 -27.88
CA ASP A 25 20.84 20.49 -26.79
C ASP A 25 20.20 19.25 -26.15
N ARG A 26 19.73 18.29 -26.98
CA ARG A 26 19.16 17.03 -26.47
C ARG A 26 20.20 16.20 -25.72
N ARG A 27 21.46 16.20 -26.17
CA ARG A 27 22.56 15.49 -25.51
C ARG A 27 22.88 16.14 -24.17
N ALA A 28 23.08 17.47 -24.16
CA ALA A 28 23.35 18.25 -22.96
C ALA A 28 22.23 18.10 -21.92
N TYR A 29 20.97 18.12 -22.35
CA TYR A 29 19.84 17.89 -21.47
C TYR A 29 19.85 16.48 -20.85
N LYS A 30 20.12 15.44 -21.63
CA LYS A 30 20.24 14.07 -21.09
C LYS A 30 21.37 13.93 -20.07
N GLU A 31 22.52 14.56 -20.34
CA GLU A 31 23.65 14.59 -19.41
C GLU A 31 23.26 15.25 -18.09
N LEU A 32 22.60 16.42 -18.16
CA LEU A 32 22.11 17.15 -17.00
C LEU A 32 21.09 16.34 -16.21
N VAL A 33 20.12 15.71 -16.88
CA VAL A 33 19.13 14.84 -16.22
C VAL A 33 19.81 13.70 -15.47
N ASN A 34 20.82 13.06 -16.06
CA ASN A 34 21.55 11.98 -15.40
C ASN A 34 22.31 12.48 -14.16
N GLN A 35 22.88 13.68 -14.21
CA GLN A 35 23.57 14.30 -13.07
C GLN A 35 22.58 14.66 -11.94
N GLU A 36 21.48 15.33 -12.29
CA GLU A 36 20.48 15.80 -11.32
C GLU A 36 19.72 14.65 -10.67
N LEU A 37 19.36 13.60 -11.42
CA LEU A 37 18.63 12.46 -10.87
C LEU A 37 19.41 11.73 -9.78
N VAL A 38 20.74 11.64 -9.89
CA VAL A 38 21.57 11.06 -8.82
C VAL A 38 21.48 11.91 -7.55
N GLN A 39 21.57 13.24 -7.69
CA GLN A 39 21.47 14.16 -6.55
C GLN A 39 20.10 14.14 -5.87
N ILE A 40 19.03 13.83 -6.61
CA ILE A 40 17.66 13.71 -6.08
C ILE A 40 17.43 12.35 -5.40
N ILE A 41 17.91 11.26 -5.99
CA ILE A 41 17.64 9.90 -5.52
C ILE A 41 18.42 9.58 -4.24
N GLU A 42 19.66 10.04 -4.11
CA GLU A 42 20.49 9.68 -2.96
C GLU A 42 19.92 10.17 -1.62
N PRO A 43 19.45 11.41 -1.46
CA PRO A 43 18.75 11.85 -0.25
C PRO A 43 17.51 11.00 0.08
N LEU A 44 16.74 10.59 -0.93
CA LEU A 44 15.57 9.72 -0.75
C LEU A 44 15.97 8.34 -0.22
N ARG A 45 17.07 7.77 -0.72
CA ARG A 45 17.62 6.50 -0.22
C ARG A 45 18.10 6.60 1.22
N VAL A 46 18.79 7.69 1.56
CA VAL A 46 19.22 7.94 2.94
C VAL A 46 18.02 8.05 3.87
N ALA A 47 16.98 8.78 3.47
CA ALA A 47 15.74 8.89 4.24
C ALA A 47 15.02 7.54 4.40
N GLU A 48 14.95 6.71 3.34
CA GLU A 48 14.39 5.35 3.41
C GLU A 48 15.16 4.49 4.41
N LYS A 49 16.48 4.48 4.32
CA LYS A 49 17.33 3.70 5.21
C LYS A 49 17.12 4.10 6.66
N HIS A 50 17.11 5.42 6.93
CA HIS A 50 16.88 5.93 8.27
C HIS A 50 15.48 5.56 8.78
N LEU A 51 14.46 5.68 7.94
CA LEU A 51 13.09 5.29 8.30
C LEU A 51 13.00 3.80 8.62
N ARG A 52 13.70 2.94 7.87
CA ARG A 52 13.76 1.51 8.12
C ARG A 52 14.42 1.19 9.45
N GLU A 53 15.56 1.82 9.75
CA GLU A 53 16.28 1.66 11.02
C GLU A 53 15.43 2.11 12.22
N VAL A 54 14.78 3.28 12.11
CA VAL A 54 13.88 3.80 13.15
C VAL A 54 12.69 2.86 13.37
N LYS A 55 12.07 2.36 12.30
CA LYS A 55 10.98 1.38 12.42
C LYS A 55 11.43 0.13 13.14
N LEU A 56 12.57 -0.44 12.77
CA LEU A 56 13.12 -1.64 13.42
C LEU A 56 13.35 -1.40 14.91
N TYR A 57 13.99 -0.28 15.27
CA TYR A 57 14.20 0.12 16.66
C TYR A 57 12.89 0.20 17.46
N VAL A 58 11.85 0.82 16.90
CA VAL A 58 10.52 0.91 17.53
C VAL A 58 9.93 -0.48 17.71
N PHE A 59 9.99 -1.34 16.69
CA PHE A 59 9.49 -2.71 16.76
C PHE A 59 10.17 -3.55 17.84
N GLU A 60 11.51 -3.51 17.91
CA GLU A 60 12.28 -4.22 18.92
C GLU A 60 12.00 -3.69 20.33
N SER A 61 11.88 -2.37 20.49
CA SER A 61 11.55 -1.74 21.77
C SER A 61 10.18 -2.19 22.28
N LEU A 62 9.16 -2.19 21.42
CA LEU A 62 7.80 -2.61 21.79
C LEU A 62 7.72 -4.12 22.07
N LYS A 63 8.48 -4.94 21.33
CA LYS A 63 8.61 -6.37 21.60
C LYS A 63 9.24 -6.62 22.97
N ASN A 64 10.32 -5.91 23.31
CA ASN A 64 10.95 -6.02 24.62
C ASN A 64 10.00 -5.61 25.75
N LEU A 65 9.21 -4.54 25.57
CA LEU A 65 8.18 -4.15 26.54
C LEU A 65 7.11 -5.22 26.71
N LEU A 66 6.70 -5.87 25.61
CA LEU A 66 5.75 -6.98 25.66
C LEU A 66 6.32 -8.18 26.42
N ASP A 67 7.56 -8.56 26.16
CA ASP A 67 8.24 -9.66 26.84
C ASP A 67 8.39 -9.37 28.36
N LEU A 68 8.73 -8.13 28.72
CA LEU A 68 8.80 -7.69 30.10
C LEU A 68 7.43 -7.71 30.78
N LYS A 69 6.38 -7.26 30.09
CA LYS A 69 5.00 -7.34 30.57
C LYS A 69 4.58 -8.78 30.82
N SER A 70 4.85 -9.70 29.88
CA SER A 70 4.54 -11.11 30.06
C SER A 70 5.28 -11.73 31.24
N LYS A 71 6.56 -11.37 31.47
CA LYS A 71 7.31 -11.81 32.64
C LYS A 71 6.77 -11.23 33.96
N ALA A 72 6.38 -9.96 33.97
CA ALA A 72 5.92 -9.29 35.18
C ALA A 72 4.56 -9.80 35.67
N TYR A 73 3.67 -10.20 34.76
CA TYR A 73 2.31 -10.62 35.08
C TYR A 73 2.04 -12.12 34.88
N ASP A 74 3.05 -12.90 34.46
CA ASP A 74 2.95 -14.33 34.12
C ASP A 74 1.80 -14.67 33.16
N VAL A 75 1.49 -13.73 32.24
CA VAL A 75 0.41 -13.89 31.26
C VAL A 75 1.02 -14.24 29.91
N LYS A 76 0.69 -15.44 29.41
CA LYS A 76 0.84 -15.77 27.99
C LYS A 76 -0.21 -15.01 27.19
N SER A 77 0.21 -13.94 26.52
CA SER A 77 -0.71 -13.19 25.67
C SER A 77 -0.95 -13.93 24.35
N THR A 78 -2.21 -14.18 24.03
CA THR A 78 -2.66 -14.70 22.72
C THR A 78 -3.04 -13.56 21.76
N GLN A 79 -2.92 -12.31 22.20
CA GLN A 79 -3.29 -11.14 21.43
C GLN A 79 -2.29 -10.88 20.31
N GLN A 80 -2.81 -10.47 19.15
CA GLN A 80 -2.00 -10.13 17.97
C GLN A 80 -1.63 -8.64 17.89
N SER A 81 -2.26 -7.81 18.71
CA SER A 81 -2.04 -6.37 18.78
C SER A 81 -2.04 -5.91 20.24
N HIS A 82 -1.15 -4.98 20.56
CA HIS A 82 -0.94 -4.41 21.88
C HIS A 82 -0.85 -2.90 21.78
N THR A 83 -1.53 -2.21 22.69
CA THR A 83 -1.45 -0.77 22.82
C THR A 83 -0.71 -0.44 24.10
N PHE A 84 0.29 0.44 24.00
CA PHE A 84 1.02 1.02 25.11
C PHE A 84 0.73 2.52 25.14
N SER A 85 0.42 3.03 26.33
CA SER A 85 0.19 4.46 26.57
C SER A 85 1.09 4.93 27.70
N ASP A 86 1.60 6.16 27.60
CA ASP A 86 2.32 6.82 28.68
C ASP A 86 1.43 7.82 29.43
N ASP A 87 1.92 8.30 30.57
CA ASP A 87 1.20 9.26 31.42
C ASP A 87 1.08 10.65 30.79
N LYS A 88 1.79 10.91 29.69
CA LYS A 88 1.77 12.19 28.95
C LYS A 88 0.77 12.15 27.79
N GLY A 89 0.07 11.05 27.59
CA GLY A 89 -0.95 10.87 26.55
C GLY A 89 -0.43 10.34 25.22
N ASN A 90 0.85 9.98 25.11
CA ASN A 90 1.37 9.31 23.93
C ASN A 90 0.88 7.86 23.91
N THR A 91 0.34 7.42 22.78
CA THR A 91 -0.15 6.05 22.62
C THR A 91 0.38 5.44 21.33
N ILE A 92 0.91 4.22 21.44
CA ILE A 92 1.42 3.44 20.32
C ILE A 92 0.81 2.04 20.31
N THR A 93 0.32 1.62 19.14
CA THR A 93 -0.23 0.28 18.94
C THR A 93 0.71 -0.51 18.05
N TYR A 94 1.20 -1.62 18.57
CA TYR A 94 2.04 -2.60 17.90
C TYR A 94 1.22 -3.87 17.65
N GLY A 95 1.19 -4.35 16.41
CA GLY A 95 0.48 -5.59 16.09
C GLY A 95 0.53 -5.94 14.62
N PHE A 96 -0.14 -7.02 14.26
CA PHE A 96 -0.24 -7.46 12.87
C PHE A 96 -1.33 -6.68 12.14
N ARG A 97 -0.98 -6.07 11.00
CA ARG A 97 -1.97 -5.57 10.05
C ARG A 97 -2.46 -6.73 9.19
N ILE A 98 -3.51 -7.42 9.64
CA ILE A 98 -4.22 -8.38 8.80
C ILE A 98 -5.03 -7.58 7.79
N ILE A 99 -4.56 -7.53 6.55
CA ILE A 99 -5.39 -7.14 5.42
C ILE A 99 -6.25 -8.37 5.14
N ASP A 100 -7.46 -8.40 5.70
CA ASP A 100 -8.46 -9.41 5.34
C ASP A 100 -8.68 -9.27 3.83
N GLY A 101 -8.23 -10.23 3.05
CA GLY A 101 -8.34 -10.25 1.58
C GLY A 101 -9.76 -10.52 1.12
N TRP A 102 -10.75 -10.00 1.85
CA TRP A 102 -12.15 -10.16 1.56
C TRP A 102 -12.52 -9.13 0.49
N ASP A 103 -12.40 -9.54 -0.76
CA ASP A 103 -12.91 -8.82 -1.92
C ASP A 103 -14.41 -8.52 -1.74
N ASP A 104 -14.84 -7.29 -2.06
CA ASP A 104 -16.22 -6.80 -1.90
C ASP A 104 -17.23 -7.66 -2.69
N THR A 105 -16.77 -8.46 -3.65
CA THR A 105 -17.58 -9.45 -4.40
C THR A 105 -18.05 -10.63 -3.55
N VAL A 106 -17.35 -10.96 -2.46
CA VAL A 106 -17.71 -12.11 -1.61
C VAL A 106 -19.01 -11.84 -0.85
N THR A 107 -19.30 -10.58 -0.50
CA THR A 107 -20.60 -10.20 0.08
C THR A 107 -21.73 -10.45 -0.94
N ALA A 108 -21.53 -10.05 -2.20
CA ALA A 108 -22.48 -10.30 -3.27
C ALA A 108 -22.65 -11.80 -3.59
N GLY A 109 -21.58 -12.60 -3.48
CA GLY A 109 -21.62 -14.06 -3.62
C GLY A 109 -22.40 -14.73 -2.49
N ILE A 110 -22.16 -14.31 -1.24
CA ILE A 110 -22.90 -14.80 -0.07
C ILE A 110 -24.40 -14.47 -0.19
N ASP A 111 -24.74 -13.28 -0.67
CA ASP A 111 -26.14 -12.88 -0.81
C ASP A 111 -26.85 -13.69 -1.88
N LYS A 112 -26.21 -13.98 -3.02
CA LYS A 112 -26.75 -14.93 -4.02
C LYS A 112 -26.97 -16.33 -3.46
N VAL A 113 -26.04 -16.83 -2.64
CA VAL A 113 -26.18 -18.15 -1.99
C VAL A 113 -27.33 -18.14 -0.98
N ARG A 114 -27.48 -17.06 -0.20
CA ARG A 114 -28.60 -16.89 0.74
C ARG A 114 -29.95 -16.84 0.02
N GLU A 115 -30.04 -16.11 -1.10
CA GLU A 115 -31.24 -16.05 -1.92
C GLU A 115 -31.60 -17.44 -2.47
N PHE A 116 -30.62 -18.17 -2.99
CA PHE A 116 -30.82 -19.53 -3.49
C PHE A 116 -31.31 -20.48 -2.39
N ILE A 117 -30.64 -20.51 -1.23
CA ILE A 117 -31.06 -21.36 -0.10
C ILE A 117 -32.47 -20.96 0.38
N SER A 118 -32.79 -19.67 0.39
CA SER A 118 -34.13 -19.16 0.76
C SER A 118 -35.21 -19.60 -0.23
N SER A 119 -34.90 -19.66 -1.53
CA SER A 119 -35.82 -20.15 -2.55
C SER A 119 -36.14 -21.65 -2.45
N LEU A 120 -35.32 -22.43 -1.74
CA LEU A 120 -35.54 -23.87 -1.51
C LEU A 120 -36.53 -24.14 -0.37
N ALA A 121 -36.92 -23.12 0.41
CA ALA A 121 -37.93 -23.25 1.45
C ALA A 121 -39.34 -23.33 0.83
N LYS A 122 -39.89 -24.54 0.74
CA LYS A 122 -41.22 -24.78 0.14
C LYS A 122 -42.37 -24.84 1.15
N ASP A 123 -42.06 -25.04 2.44
CA ASP A 123 -43.03 -25.15 3.53
C ASP A 123 -42.47 -24.54 4.83
N GLU A 124 -43.32 -24.40 5.86
CA GLU A 124 -42.94 -23.76 7.13
C GLU A 124 -41.82 -24.51 7.87
N ALA A 125 -41.75 -25.84 7.72
CA ALA A 125 -40.70 -26.67 8.31
C ALA A 125 -39.34 -26.44 7.64
N THR A 126 -39.30 -26.38 6.31
CA THR A 126 -38.10 -26.11 5.51
C THR A 126 -37.64 -24.66 5.68
N GLY A 127 -38.57 -23.72 5.84
CA GLY A 127 -38.25 -22.32 6.17
C GLY A 127 -37.50 -22.18 7.49
N LYS A 128 -37.90 -22.92 8.53
CA LYS A 128 -37.20 -22.97 9.82
C LYS A 128 -35.79 -23.57 9.68
N LEU A 129 -35.63 -24.62 8.86
CA LEU A 129 -34.31 -25.22 8.59
C LEU A 129 -33.39 -24.28 7.81
N VAL A 130 -33.89 -23.62 6.77
CA VAL A 130 -33.16 -22.60 6.00
C VAL A 130 -32.75 -21.44 6.90
N HIS A 131 -33.62 -21.01 7.80
CA HIS A 131 -33.26 -19.98 8.78
C HIS A 131 -32.14 -20.45 9.71
N ALA A 132 -32.17 -21.70 10.19
CA ALA A 132 -31.09 -22.26 11.01
C ALA A 132 -29.76 -22.34 10.23
N VAL A 133 -29.78 -22.78 8.98
CA VAL A 133 -28.60 -22.82 8.10
C VAL A 133 -28.04 -21.42 7.86
N ASN A 134 -28.90 -20.42 7.58
CA ASN A 134 -28.48 -19.02 7.42
C ASN A 134 -27.88 -18.43 8.71
N GLN A 135 -28.32 -18.88 9.89
CA GLN A 135 -27.70 -18.50 11.16
C GLN A 135 -26.32 -19.13 11.34
N LEU A 136 -26.11 -20.37 10.88
CA LEU A 136 -24.81 -21.05 10.91
C LEU A 136 -23.82 -20.48 9.89
N LEU A 137 -24.31 -20.06 8.72
CA LEU A 137 -23.53 -19.37 7.68
C LEU A 137 -23.31 -17.88 7.98
N LYS A 138 -23.91 -17.36 9.05
CA LYS A 138 -23.67 -15.98 9.48
C LYS A 138 -22.21 -15.87 9.90
N LYS A 139 -21.54 -14.78 9.47
CA LYS A 139 -20.18 -14.44 9.87
C LYS A 139 -20.04 -14.71 11.36
N MET A 140 -19.13 -15.63 11.75
CA MET A 140 -18.77 -15.76 13.16
C MET A 140 -18.26 -14.39 13.58
N ARG A 141 -19.05 -13.71 14.40
CA ARG A 141 -18.57 -12.53 15.11
C ARG A 141 -17.49 -13.09 16.01
N LYS A 142 -16.22 -12.95 15.61
CA LYS A 142 -15.11 -13.28 16.50
C LYS A 142 -15.41 -12.52 17.79
N ALA A 143 -15.69 -13.26 18.85
CA ALA A 143 -15.67 -12.73 20.20
C ALA A 143 -14.24 -12.21 20.38
N ILE A 144 -14.13 -10.89 20.32
CA ILE A 144 -12.97 -10.17 20.86
C ILE A 144 -13.25 -10.07 22.36
#